data_AF-A0A4S3TPN7-F1
#
_entry.id   AF-A0A4S3TPN7-F1
#
_cell.length_a   1.000
_cell.length_b   1.000
_cell.length_c   1.000
_cell.angle_alpha   90.00
_cell.angle_beta   90.00
_cell.angle_gamma   90.00
#
_symmetry.space_group_name_H-M   'P 1'
#
loop_
_entity.id
_entity.type
_entity.pdbx_description
1 polymer ?
#
loop_
_entity_poly.entity_id
_entity_poly.type
_entity_poly.pdbx_seq_one_letter_code
_entity_poly.pdbx_strand_id
1 'polypeptide(L)'
;MDSGDRRYKSTIIACFFAGGVAAAVAVLNPATGYELNVYRETPLAFWVCLGTVLVLGTFVALSRLEAGRSNGLALGAVVYAVLLVVALPLLRGYHFLGEGDMMTHLGWTRELRAGARDGTELLYPGTHLFAYGLHQLSGIPIRTSLMLISTLFVGIFVLFVGLLVRRLDHRPGAMTLGVFFAAFLLPINHATIHVEASPRNFALFVIPLVLFTIALSVLEQSFRSRLLALVLCGVVLVLHPMFAVVLVFFLPVVGALLWAMTRLTATDRGDITALFRQSLVLGAVTWLWIRFESSFTNFVSGLAVYTVEGAETAGEVSQRGSSLGELGSSLGLLFLKLFSVSLVVSVVAAVYTLDRSVRLLWRRRTVPPRDAFRDITVVSAMVGLVPLGGAMVLFLVTNRVTMFFRFAGFVMVIVTIVGAIATRAYTVSRLPIDSRVVLVPCLLVFLVLSLGIVHPSGYIHQDTEHVTEADMNGYGTILEHEQTGIAYDHVRSHASRYGHAIHGPAERDRQEYYHDGVRRGGAPDHFAGQDLPALYPTDTYLLISAADERREQELYQGFRFTDDDFRYLEHDPNIHRIHSSGEFRAYYVDSQ
;
A
#
# COMPACT_ATOMS: atom_id res chain seq x y z
N MET A 1 36.17 9.22 -27.13
CA MET A 1 35.10 9.14 -26.11
C MET A 1 34.91 10.52 -25.52
N ASP A 2 33.76 11.14 -25.73
CA ASP A 2 33.48 12.51 -25.29
C ASP A 2 33.57 12.68 -23.77
N SER A 3 34.15 13.79 -23.34
CA SER A 3 34.31 14.18 -21.93
C SER A 3 32.97 14.22 -21.16
N GLY A 4 31.86 14.50 -21.86
CA GLY A 4 30.50 14.47 -21.30
C GLY A 4 30.02 13.07 -20.90
N ASP A 5 30.34 12.02 -21.66
CA ASP A 5 29.93 10.65 -21.34
C ASP A 5 30.70 10.10 -20.13
N ARG A 6 31.94 10.54 -19.93
CA ARG A 6 32.73 10.23 -18.73
C ARG A 6 32.13 10.88 -17.48
N ARG A 7 31.71 12.15 -17.56
CA ARG A 7 31.05 12.86 -16.44
C ARG A 7 29.76 12.16 -16.00
N TYR A 8 28.88 11.78 -16.94
CA TYR A 8 27.65 11.07 -16.59
C TYR A 8 27.91 9.73 -15.89
N LYS A 9 28.90 8.95 -16.35
CA LYS A 9 29.28 7.69 -15.71
C LYS A 9 29.79 7.91 -14.29
N SER A 10 30.66 8.90 -14.08
CA SER A 10 31.14 9.27 -12.74
C SER A 10 30.00 9.68 -11.81
N THR A 11 29.03 10.48 -12.29
CA THR A 11 27.86 10.86 -11.49
C THR A 11 27.00 9.66 -11.11
N ILE A 12 26.78 8.72 -12.02
CA ILE A 12 26.00 7.50 -11.73
C ILE A 12 26.69 6.64 -10.67
N ILE A 13 28.02 6.48 -10.76
CA ILE A 13 28.80 5.76 -9.74
C ILE A 13 28.67 6.45 -8.40
N ALA A 14 28.77 7.79 -8.36
CA ALA A 14 28.57 8.57 -7.15
C ALA A 14 27.16 8.38 -6.56
N CYS A 15 26.12 8.27 -7.40
CA CYS A 15 24.76 7.98 -6.94
C CYS A 15 24.66 6.61 -6.27
N PHE A 16 25.19 5.54 -6.88
CA PHE A 16 25.14 4.22 -6.26
C PHE A 16 25.99 4.15 -4.97
N PHE A 17 27.14 4.82 -4.96
CA PHE A 17 27.96 4.93 -3.76
C PHE A 17 27.22 5.66 -2.64
N ALA A 18 26.63 6.83 -2.92
CA ALA A 18 25.85 7.59 -1.94
C ALA A 18 24.62 6.78 -1.45
N GLY A 19 23.95 6.04 -2.33
CA GLY A 19 22.85 5.14 -1.93
C GLY A 19 23.33 4.01 -1.02
N GLY A 20 24.49 3.42 -1.31
CA GLY A 20 25.12 2.41 -0.44
C GLY A 20 25.51 2.98 0.93
N VAL A 21 26.04 4.21 0.98
CA VAL A 21 26.31 4.92 2.23
C VAL A 21 25.02 5.20 2.99
N ALA A 22 23.95 5.63 2.32
CA ALA A 22 22.65 5.82 2.96
C ALA A 22 22.16 4.51 3.60
N ALA A 23 22.15 3.40 2.86
CA ALA A 23 21.78 2.09 3.38
C ALA A 23 22.64 1.69 4.59
N ALA A 24 23.96 1.88 4.53
CA ALA A 24 24.87 1.59 5.63
C ALA A 24 24.57 2.46 6.86
N VAL A 25 24.30 3.75 6.70
CA VAL A 25 23.92 4.64 7.81
C VAL A 25 22.65 4.15 8.50
N ALA A 26 21.63 3.74 7.74
CA ALA A 26 20.40 3.20 8.32
C ALA A 26 20.64 1.89 9.10
N VAL A 27 21.45 0.98 8.55
CA VAL A 27 21.78 -0.32 9.18
C VAL A 27 22.66 -0.17 10.43
N LEU A 28 23.63 0.74 10.40
CA LEU A 28 24.56 0.95 11.51
C LEU A 28 23.97 1.74 12.68
N ASN A 29 22.76 2.25 12.52
CA ASN A 29 21.99 2.86 13.60
C ASN A 29 20.68 2.08 13.67
N PRO A 30 20.56 0.91 14.30
CA PRO A 30 19.26 0.24 14.41
C PRO A 30 18.32 1.00 15.37
N ALA A 31 17.01 0.74 15.28
CA ALA A 31 16.04 1.18 16.28
C ALA A 31 16.34 0.52 17.63
N THR A 32 16.41 1.32 18.69
CA THR A 32 16.67 0.83 20.06
C THR A 32 15.39 0.62 20.87
N GLY A 33 14.25 0.98 20.30
CA GLY A 33 12.93 0.92 20.91
C GLY A 33 11.86 1.38 19.93
N TYR A 34 10.65 1.66 20.43
CA TYR A 34 9.55 2.13 19.60
C TYR A 34 9.89 3.48 18.95
N GLU A 35 9.68 3.58 17.64
CA GLU A 35 9.98 4.78 16.85
C GLU A 35 8.64 5.36 16.36
N LEU A 36 8.09 6.39 17.02
CA LEU A 36 6.81 7.01 16.63
C LEU A 36 6.85 7.65 15.22
N ASN A 37 8.03 8.00 14.72
CA ASN A 37 8.20 8.58 13.39
C ASN A 37 9.53 8.15 12.75
N VAL A 38 9.45 7.17 11.85
CA VAL A 38 10.63 6.64 11.14
C VAL A 38 11.44 7.72 10.41
N TYR A 39 10.82 8.80 9.93
CA TYR A 39 11.54 9.86 9.23
C TYR A 39 12.41 10.69 10.17
N ARG A 40 11.91 10.98 11.37
CA ARG A 40 12.60 11.77 12.39
C ARG A 40 13.70 10.97 13.07
N GLU A 41 13.44 9.69 13.33
CA GLU A 41 14.38 8.78 14.00
C GLU A 41 15.50 8.30 13.05
N THR A 42 15.31 8.41 11.74
CA THR A 42 16.36 8.11 10.76
C THR A 42 17.44 9.21 10.72
N PRO A 43 18.74 8.89 10.85
CA PRO A 43 19.82 9.88 10.89
C PRO A 43 19.86 10.82 9.68
N LEU A 44 20.16 12.10 9.90
CA LEU A 44 20.24 13.12 8.84
C LEU A 44 21.19 12.73 7.69
N ALA A 45 22.28 12.02 7.99
CA ALA A 45 23.23 11.55 6.97
C ALA A 45 22.59 10.63 5.92
N PHE A 46 21.59 9.82 6.31
CA PHE A 46 20.79 9.03 5.37
C PHE A 46 20.08 9.94 4.37
N TRP A 47 19.37 10.96 4.86
CA TRP A 47 18.60 11.89 4.03
C TRP A 47 19.47 12.75 3.11
N VAL A 48 20.64 13.19 3.57
CA VAL A 48 21.61 13.93 2.73
C VAL A 48 22.13 13.07 1.59
N CYS A 49 22.51 11.82 1.89
CA CYS A 49 22.97 10.88 0.87
C CYS A 49 21.85 10.54 -0.13
N LEU A 50 20.64 10.25 0.38
CA LEU A 50 19.46 9.97 -0.44
C LEU A 50 19.09 11.15 -1.34
N GLY A 51 19.05 12.37 -0.78
CA GLY A 51 18.77 13.59 -1.53
C GLY A 51 19.79 13.82 -2.65
N THR A 52 21.07 13.51 -2.40
CA THR A 52 22.11 13.55 -3.44
C THR A 52 21.81 12.58 -4.59
N VAL A 53 21.39 11.34 -4.27
CA VAL A 53 20.99 10.35 -5.28
C VAL A 53 19.77 10.83 -6.06
N LEU A 54 18.74 11.35 -5.39
CA LEU A 54 17.52 11.80 -6.04
C LEU A 54 17.79 12.99 -6.98
N VAL A 55 18.55 13.99 -6.55
CA VAL A 55 18.87 15.17 -7.37
C VAL A 55 19.74 14.80 -8.57
N LEU A 56 20.90 14.17 -8.33
CA LEU A 56 21.85 13.85 -9.40
C LEU A 56 21.30 12.75 -10.31
N GLY A 57 20.69 11.72 -9.74
CA GLY A 57 20.06 10.63 -10.47
C GLY A 57 18.94 11.14 -11.37
N THR A 58 18.08 12.02 -10.87
CA THR A 58 16.98 12.61 -11.66
C THR A 58 17.50 13.46 -12.82
N PHE A 59 18.48 14.33 -12.55
CA PHE A 59 19.09 15.16 -13.58
C PHE A 59 19.71 14.30 -14.69
N VAL A 60 20.48 13.27 -14.33
CA VAL A 60 21.14 12.39 -15.30
C VAL A 60 20.13 11.47 -16.02
N ALA A 61 19.08 10.99 -15.34
CA ALA A 61 18.02 10.19 -15.94
C ALA A 61 17.26 10.95 -17.04
N LEU A 62 17.04 12.25 -16.84
CA LEU A 62 16.33 13.12 -17.78
C LEU A 62 17.25 13.76 -18.83
N SER A 63 18.58 13.72 -18.65
CA SER A 63 19.56 14.34 -19.54
C SER A 63 19.46 13.93 -21.02
N ARG A 64 18.93 12.73 -21.30
CA ARG A 64 18.78 12.17 -22.65
C ARG A 64 17.32 11.89 -23.03
N LEU A 65 16.37 12.49 -22.29
CA LEU A 65 14.93 12.28 -22.47
C LEU A 65 14.48 12.61 -23.90
N GLU A 66 14.85 13.79 -24.40
CA GLU A 66 14.50 14.28 -25.74
C GLU A 66 15.25 13.55 -26.85
N ALA A 67 16.47 13.08 -26.57
CA ALA A 67 17.27 12.27 -27.49
C ALA A 67 16.77 10.81 -27.63
N GLY A 68 15.71 10.42 -26.90
CA GLY A 68 15.10 9.09 -26.98
C GLY A 68 15.95 7.96 -26.42
N ARG A 69 16.99 8.27 -25.67
CA ARG A 69 17.84 7.28 -24.99
C ARG A 69 17.56 7.33 -23.50
N SER A 70 17.11 6.23 -22.91
CA SER A 70 16.99 6.14 -21.44
C SER A 70 18.37 5.97 -20.83
N ASN A 71 18.62 6.66 -19.72
CA ASN A 71 19.79 6.38 -18.89
C ASN A 71 19.37 5.38 -17.80
N GLY A 72 19.28 4.10 -18.19
CA GLY A 72 18.72 3.03 -17.35
C GLY A 72 19.42 2.88 -15.99
N LEU A 73 20.74 3.12 -15.93
CA LEU A 73 21.49 3.07 -14.67
C LEU A 73 21.14 4.24 -13.73
N ALA A 74 21.00 5.46 -14.28
CA ALA A 74 20.57 6.61 -13.48
C ALA A 74 19.12 6.44 -12.96
N LEU A 75 18.23 5.88 -13.79
CA LEU A 75 16.90 5.47 -13.36
C LEU A 75 16.97 4.41 -12.26
N GLY A 76 17.84 3.40 -12.43
CA GLY A 76 18.11 2.39 -11.41
C GLY A 76 18.56 3.00 -10.08
N ALA A 77 19.40 4.04 -10.10
CA ALA A 77 19.81 4.75 -8.89
C ALA A 77 18.65 5.50 -8.21
N VAL A 78 17.77 6.14 -8.98
CA VAL A 78 16.56 6.79 -8.43
C VAL A 78 15.61 5.76 -7.83
N VAL A 79 15.36 4.65 -8.53
CA VAL A 79 14.53 3.55 -8.01
C VAL A 79 15.15 2.95 -6.76
N TYR A 80 16.47 2.75 -6.73
CA TYR A 80 17.19 2.28 -5.55
C TYR A 80 16.96 3.21 -4.36
N ALA A 81 17.08 4.52 -4.53
CA ALA A 81 16.77 5.50 -3.48
C ALA A 81 15.33 5.37 -2.95
N VAL A 82 14.34 5.24 -3.85
CA VAL A 82 12.93 5.04 -3.46
C VAL A 82 12.77 3.75 -2.65
N LEU A 83 13.40 2.65 -3.09
CA LEU A 83 13.35 1.38 -2.38
C LEU A 83 14.07 1.42 -1.01
N LEU A 84 15.10 2.25 -0.84
CA LEU A 84 15.71 2.46 0.48
C LEU A 84 14.74 3.10 1.46
N VAL A 85 13.90 4.05 1.01
CA VAL A 85 12.84 4.64 1.86
C VAL A 85 11.80 3.58 2.22
N VAL A 86 11.32 2.80 1.26
CA VAL A 86 10.35 1.72 1.50
C VAL A 86 10.92 0.68 2.47
N ALA A 87 12.21 0.35 2.34
CA ALA A 87 12.90 -0.61 3.19
C ALA A 87 13.38 -0.03 4.54
N LEU A 88 13.10 1.23 4.88
CA LEU A 88 13.61 1.84 6.12
C LEU A 88 13.35 1.01 7.38
N PRO A 89 12.12 0.50 7.65
CA PRO A 89 11.86 -0.37 8.81
C PRO A 89 12.77 -1.61 8.84
N LEU A 90 13.00 -2.22 7.68
CA LEU A 90 13.90 -3.37 7.55
C LEU A 90 15.37 -2.96 7.79
N LEU A 91 15.81 -1.85 7.22
CA LEU A 91 17.19 -1.35 7.37
C LEU A 91 17.48 -0.89 8.79
N ARG A 92 16.50 -0.31 9.49
CA ARG A 92 16.59 0.10 10.90
C ARG A 92 16.41 -1.07 11.86
N GLY A 93 16.20 -2.29 11.38
CA GLY A 93 16.15 -3.48 12.22
C GLY A 93 14.88 -3.59 13.07
N TYR A 94 13.75 -3.05 12.60
CA TYR A 94 12.46 -3.25 13.26
C TYR A 94 12.21 -4.75 13.44
N HIS A 95 11.61 -5.16 14.57
CA HIS A 95 11.25 -6.57 14.74
C HIS A 95 10.20 -6.96 13.69
N PHE A 96 9.15 -6.14 13.57
CA PHE A 96 8.16 -6.27 12.52
C PHE A 96 7.47 -4.93 12.23
N LEU A 97 6.87 -4.80 11.05
CA LEU A 97 6.10 -3.62 10.64
C LEU A 97 4.65 -4.02 10.42
N GLY A 98 3.74 -3.35 11.12
CA GLY A 98 2.30 -3.58 11.08
C GLY A 98 1.82 -4.31 12.33
N GLU A 99 1.24 -3.58 13.27
CA GLU A 99 0.71 -4.09 14.54
C GLU A 99 -0.69 -4.72 14.35
N GLY A 100 -1.39 -4.37 13.26
CA GLY A 100 -2.73 -4.86 12.99
C GLY A 100 -2.78 -6.28 12.40
N ASP A 101 -3.41 -6.40 11.22
CA ASP A 101 -3.58 -7.68 10.52
C ASP A 101 -2.25 -8.36 10.17
N MET A 102 -1.16 -7.59 10.07
CA MET A 102 0.13 -8.10 9.62
C MET A 102 0.73 -9.10 10.61
N MET A 103 0.51 -8.91 11.91
CA MET A 103 0.91 -9.87 12.95
C MET A 103 0.21 -11.22 12.80
N THR A 104 -1.06 -11.23 12.39
CA THR A 104 -1.78 -12.47 12.06
C THR A 104 -1.17 -13.18 10.83
N HIS A 105 -0.78 -12.43 9.79
CA HIS A 105 -0.09 -13.01 8.61
C HIS A 105 1.29 -13.58 8.96
N LEU A 106 2.02 -12.94 9.89
CA LEU A 106 3.25 -13.48 10.44
C LEU A 106 3.00 -14.84 11.10
N GLY A 107 1.96 -14.92 11.95
CA GLY A 107 1.49 -16.17 12.57
C GLY A 107 1.20 -17.28 11.57
N TRP A 108 0.33 -17.02 10.59
CA TRP A 108 0.01 -17.99 9.53
C TRP A 108 1.24 -18.47 8.74
N THR A 109 2.20 -17.58 8.49
CA THR A 109 3.44 -17.96 7.79
C THR A 109 4.33 -18.86 8.67
N ARG A 110 4.34 -18.65 9.99
CA ARG A 110 5.05 -19.51 10.95
C ARG A 110 4.41 -20.89 11.03
N GLU A 111 3.08 -20.97 11.10
CA GLU A 111 2.34 -22.24 11.09
C GLU A 111 2.60 -23.04 9.81
N LEU A 112 2.60 -22.37 8.65
CA LEU A 112 2.93 -22.98 7.36
C LEU A 112 4.34 -23.57 7.38
N ARG A 113 5.32 -22.85 7.94
CA ARG A 113 6.69 -23.37 8.11
C ARG A 113 6.75 -24.55 9.07
N ALA A 114 5.99 -24.50 10.17
CA ALA A 114 5.96 -25.55 11.19
C ALA A 114 5.20 -26.81 10.71
N GLY A 115 4.48 -26.75 9.59
CA GLY A 115 3.60 -27.81 9.13
C GLY A 115 2.30 -27.91 9.92
N ALA A 116 2.00 -26.91 10.76
CA ALA A 116 0.77 -26.85 11.55
C ALA A 116 -0.45 -26.36 10.75
N ARG A 117 -0.23 -25.77 9.57
CA ARG A 117 -1.26 -25.30 8.65
C ARG A 117 -0.85 -25.59 7.20
N ASP A 118 -1.80 -26.07 6.40
CA ASP A 118 -1.60 -26.23 4.94
C ASP A 118 -1.91 -24.92 4.20
N GLY A 119 -1.20 -24.66 3.09
CA GLY A 119 -1.46 -23.48 2.26
C GLY A 119 -2.88 -23.42 1.68
N THR A 120 -3.55 -24.56 1.52
CA THR A 120 -4.93 -24.66 1.03
C THR A 120 -5.98 -24.22 2.06
N GLU A 121 -5.61 -24.13 3.34
CA GLU A 121 -6.47 -23.63 4.42
C GLU A 121 -6.45 -22.09 4.51
N LEU A 122 -5.62 -21.42 3.71
CA LEU A 122 -5.55 -19.97 3.63
C LEU A 122 -6.37 -19.48 2.44
N LEU A 123 -7.27 -18.52 2.69
CA LEU A 123 -8.07 -17.88 1.63
C LEU A 123 -7.21 -17.26 0.50
N TYR A 124 -6.04 -16.73 0.88
CA TYR A 124 -5.06 -16.15 -0.05
C TYR A 124 -3.64 -16.56 0.37
N PRO A 125 -3.13 -17.71 -0.10
CA PRO A 125 -1.86 -18.24 0.39
C PRO A 125 -0.63 -17.54 -0.20
N GLY A 126 -0.79 -16.76 -1.27
CA GLY A 126 0.32 -16.24 -2.07
C GLY A 126 1.39 -15.52 -1.25
N THR A 127 1.00 -14.58 -0.40
CA THR A 127 1.93 -13.84 0.47
C THR A 127 2.75 -14.75 1.38
N HIS A 128 2.06 -15.67 2.06
CA HIS A 128 2.66 -16.61 3.01
C HIS A 128 3.61 -17.57 2.30
N LEU A 129 3.22 -18.09 1.13
CA LEU A 129 4.05 -18.95 0.29
C LEU A 129 5.30 -18.23 -0.25
N PHE A 130 5.18 -16.97 -0.69
CA PHE A 130 6.34 -16.18 -1.12
C PHE A 130 7.31 -15.91 0.03
N ALA A 131 6.81 -15.50 1.19
CA ALA A 131 7.63 -15.24 2.37
C ALA A 131 8.33 -16.51 2.87
N TYR A 132 7.60 -17.62 2.95
CA TYR A 132 8.14 -18.92 3.32
C TYR A 132 9.17 -19.41 2.29
N GLY A 133 8.90 -19.31 0.99
CA GLY A 133 9.85 -19.67 -0.05
C GLY A 133 11.15 -18.86 0.03
N LEU A 134 11.06 -17.55 0.31
CA LEU A 134 12.24 -16.71 0.51
C LEU A 134 13.03 -17.11 1.77
N HIS A 135 12.33 -17.45 2.85
CA HIS A 135 12.96 -18.01 4.06
C HIS A 135 13.73 -19.30 3.73
N GLN A 136 13.11 -20.24 3.01
CA GLN A 136 13.74 -21.50 2.63
C GLN A 136 14.97 -21.32 1.73
N LEU A 137 14.95 -20.35 0.82
CA LEU A 137 16.03 -20.11 -0.13
C LEU A 137 17.22 -19.35 0.46
N SER A 138 16.96 -18.44 1.41
CA SER A 138 17.98 -17.50 1.91
C SER A 138 18.38 -17.73 3.37
N GLY A 139 17.60 -18.49 4.13
CA GLY A 139 17.80 -18.71 5.57
C GLY A 139 17.42 -17.51 6.45
N ILE A 140 16.98 -16.37 5.88
CA ILE A 140 16.60 -15.20 6.67
C ILE A 140 15.31 -15.48 7.48
N PRO A 141 15.11 -14.88 8.67
CA PRO A 141 13.91 -15.10 9.46
C PRO A 141 12.61 -14.75 8.71
N ILE A 142 11.50 -15.47 8.98
CA ILE A 142 10.19 -15.23 8.32
C ILE A 142 9.74 -13.76 8.41
N ARG A 143 9.91 -13.13 9.59
CA ARG A 143 9.56 -11.71 9.79
C ARG A 143 10.32 -10.80 8.81
N THR A 144 11.61 -11.09 8.60
CA THR A 144 12.48 -10.39 7.65
C THR A 144 12.06 -10.69 6.22
N SER A 145 11.71 -11.94 5.89
CA SER A 145 11.18 -12.30 4.58
C SER A 145 9.92 -11.51 4.23
N LEU A 146 8.97 -11.39 5.15
CA LEU A 146 7.72 -10.63 4.97
C LEU A 146 7.99 -9.14 4.69
N MET A 147 8.87 -8.50 5.48
CA MET A 147 9.24 -7.10 5.23
C MET A 147 10.03 -6.91 3.92
N LEU A 148 10.88 -7.87 3.57
CA LEU A 148 11.66 -7.82 2.34
C LEU A 148 10.77 -7.96 1.09
N ILE A 149 9.80 -8.89 1.10
CA ILE A 149 8.89 -9.05 -0.04
C ILE A 149 8.06 -7.78 -0.28
N SER A 150 7.69 -7.01 0.74
CA SER A 150 7.06 -5.70 0.55
C SER A 150 7.89 -4.77 -0.35
N THR A 151 9.19 -4.68 -0.08
CA THR A 151 10.11 -3.87 -0.90
C THR A 151 10.23 -4.43 -2.32
N LEU A 152 10.28 -5.76 -2.48
CA LEU A 152 10.35 -6.41 -3.79
C LEU A 152 9.10 -6.14 -4.64
N PHE A 153 7.91 -6.21 -4.05
CA PHE A 153 6.65 -5.95 -4.75
C PHE A 153 6.52 -4.49 -5.19
N VAL A 154 7.00 -3.53 -4.39
CA VAL A 154 7.12 -2.13 -4.84
C VAL A 154 8.11 -2.00 -6.01
N GLY A 155 9.23 -2.73 -5.98
CA GLY A 155 10.16 -2.79 -7.12
C GLY A 155 9.50 -3.35 -8.39
N ILE A 156 8.70 -4.40 -8.27
CA ILE A 156 7.90 -4.98 -9.37
C ILE A 156 6.92 -3.94 -9.90
N PHE A 157 6.20 -3.24 -9.02
CA PHE A 157 5.28 -2.16 -9.39
C PHE A 157 5.99 -1.11 -10.25
N VAL A 158 7.12 -0.57 -9.76
CA VAL A 158 7.88 0.47 -10.47
C VAL A 158 8.40 0.00 -11.82
N LEU A 159 8.97 -1.20 -11.88
CA LEU A 159 9.47 -1.79 -13.10
C LEU A 159 8.37 -1.94 -14.15
N PHE A 160 7.24 -2.57 -13.78
CA PHE A 160 6.20 -2.89 -14.73
C PHE A 160 5.32 -1.71 -15.12
N VAL A 161 5.16 -0.67 -14.28
CA VAL A 161 4.60 0.61 -14.74
C VAL A 161 5.50 1.22 -15.82
N GLY A 162 6.81 1.29 -15.60
CA GLY A 162 7.76 1.81 -16.60
C GLY A 162 7.71 1.05 -17.94
N LEU A 163 7.69 -0.28 -17.89
CA LEU A 163 7.59 -1.14 -19.07
C LEU A 163 6.23 -1.02 -19.77
N LEU A 164 5.13 -0.93 -19.01
CA LEU A 164 3.78 -0.74 -19.54
C LEU A 164 3.63 0.62 -20.22
N VAL A 165 4.11 1.70 -19.60
CA VAL A 165 4.12 3.03 -20.22
C VAL A 165 4.92 3.02 -21.53
N ARG A 166 6.11 2.40 -21.55
CA ARG A 166 6.90 2.23 -22.80
C ARG A 166 6.14 1.43 -23.86
N ARG A 167 5.34 0.45 -23.45
CA ARG A 167 4.58 -0.39 -24.38
C ARG A 167 3.40 0.37 -24.98
N LEU A 168 2.71 1.17 -24.18
CA LEU A 168 1.58 2.00 -24.59
C LEU A 168 2.02 3.27 -25.33
N ASP A 169 3.20 3.83 -25.05
CA ASP A 169 3.78 4.98 -25.74
C ASP A 169 5.22 4.67 -26.19
N HIS A 170 5.42 4.48 -27.49
CA HIS A 170 6.74 4.12 -28.07
C HIS A 170 7.70 5.31 -28.17
N ARG A 171 7.25 6.51 -27.81
CA ARG A 171 8.02 7.73 -28.02
C ARG A 171 9.17 7.84 -27.02
N PRO A 172 10.26 8.52 -27.40
CA PRO A 172 11.34 8.95 -26.52
C PRO A 172 10.88 9.37 -25.12
N GLY A 173 11.52 8.79 -24.09
CA GLY A 173 11.30 9.19 -22.69
C GLY A 173 10.07 8.60 -21.99
N ALA A 174 9.19 7.86 -22.68
CA ALA A 174 8.00 7.27 -22.07
C ALA A 174 8.32 6.38 -20.87
N MET A 175 9.27 5.44 -21.01
CA MET A 175 9.71 4.57 -19.91
C MET A 175 10.24 5.37 -18.71
N THR A 176 11.07 6.38 -18.97
CA THR A 176 11.68 7.23 -17.95
C THR A 176 10.60 7.91 -17.10
N LEU A 177 9.61 8.54 -17.74
CA LEU A 177 8.50 9.16 -17.02
C LEU A 177 7.60 8.12 -16.35
N GLY A 178 7.39 6.95 -16.96
CA GLY A 178 6.68 5.85 -16.31
C GLY A 178 7.33 5.42 -14.99
N VAL A 179 8.65 5.30 -14.95
CA VAL A 179 9.40 4.99 -13.72
C VAL A 179 9.25 6.09 -12.67
N PHE A 180 9.37 7.36 -13.04
CA PHE A 180 9.17 8.48 -12.10
C PHE A 180 7.75 8.52 -11.52
N PHE A 181 6.74 8.34 -12.36
CA PHE A 181 5.34 8.33 -11.91
C PHE A 181 5.07 7.14 -11.00
N ALA A 182 5.65 5.97 -11.29
CA ALA A 182 5.54 4.81 -10.42
C ALA A 182 6.25 5.03 -9.07
N ALA A 183 7.38 5.75 -9.06
CA ALA A 183 8.11 6.10 -7.84
C ALA A 183 7.33 7.04 -6.90
N PHE A 184 6.25 7.69 -7.37
CA PHE A 184 5.34 8.44 -6.51
C PHE A 184 4.45 7.55 -5.64
N LEU A 185 4.33 6.25 -5.98
CA LEU A 185 3.55 5.27 -5.24
C LEU A 185 2.11 5.72 -4.95
N LEU A 186 1.48 6.40 -5.92
CA LEU A 186 0.12 6.97 -5.81
C LEU A 186 -0.98 6.04 -5.28
N PRO A 187 -0.90 4.69 -5.44
CA PRO A 187 -1.87 3.80 -4.82
C PRO A 187 -1.87 3.78 -3.28
N ILE A 188 -0.75 4.16 -2.63
CA ILE A 188 -0.65 4.25 -1.17
C ILE A 188 -1.56 5.38 -0.69
N ASN A 189 -2.45 5.08 0.25
CA ASN A 189 -3.43 6.04 0.76
C ASN A 189 -3.56 6.04 2.28
N HIS A 190 -2.91 5.13 2.99
CA HIS A 190 -2.92 4.99 4.46
C HIS A 190 -4.30 4.81 5.13
N ALA A 191 -5.38 4.83 4.35
CA ALA A 191 -6.69 4.39 4.78
C ALA A 191 -6.79 2.86 4.70
N THR A 192 -6.27 2.26 3.63
CA THR A 192 -6.34 0.80 3.41
C THR A 192 -5.20 0.19 2.60
N ILE A 193 -4.42 1.01 1.89
CA ILE A 193 -3.28 0.57 1.09
C ILE A 193 -2.02 1.21 1.66
N HIS A 194 -1.07 0.35 2.00
CA HIS A 194 0.17 0.64 2.72
C HIS A 194 1.34 -0.11 2.05
N VAL A 195 2.56 0.06 2.56
CA VAL A 195 3.74 -0.72 2.13
C VAL A 195 3.97 -2.00 2.93
N GLU A 196 3.22 -2.21 4.02
CA GLU A 196 3.29 -3.40 4.87
C GLU A 196 2.97 -4.70 4.11
N ALA A 197 3.33 -5.83 4.75
CA ALA A 197 3.27 -7.17 4.19
C ALA A 197 1.85 -7.76 4.07
N SER A 198 0.95 -7.00 3.44
CA SER A 198 -0.45 -7.37 3.26
C SER A 198 -0.68 -8.06 1.91
N PRO A 199 -1.42 -9.20 1.89
CA PRO A 199 -1.80 -9.87 0.65
C PRO A 199 -2.53 -8.96 -0.35
N ARG A 200 -3.37 -8.04 0.17
CA ARG A 200 -4.04 -7.03 -0.65
C ARG A 200 -3.04 -6.08 -1.33
N ASN A 201 -2.09 -5.54 -0.57
CA ASN A 201 -1.10 -4.58 -1.10
C ASN A 201 -0.26 -5.25 -2.20
N PHE A 202 0.13 -6.50 -2.01
CA PHE A 202 0.89 -7.27 -2.99
C PHE A 202 0.12 -7.56 -4.27
N ALA A 203 -1.15 -7.95 -4.15
CA ALA A 203 -2.04 -8.11 -5.30
C ALA A 203 -2.16 -6.80 -6.09
N LEU A 204 -2.25 -5.64 -5.41
CA LEU A 204 -2.28 -4.33 -6.06
C LEU A 204 -0.96 -3.97 -6.76
N PHE A 205 0.18 -4.17 -6.10
CA PHE A 205 1.50 -3.86 -6.66
C PHE A 205 1.87 -4.74 -7.87
N VAL A 206 1.25 -5.91 -8.03
CA VAL A 206 1.40 -6.78 -9.21
C VAL A 206 0.47 -6.39 -10.37
N ILE A 207 -0.54 -5.53 -10.16
CA ILE A 207 -1.46 -5.12 -11.25
C ILE A 207 -0.75 -4.56 -12.49
N PRO A 208 0.28 -3.69 -12.41
CA PRO A 208 1.00 -3.24 -13.60
C PRO A 208 1.64 -4.37 -14.40
N LEU A 209 2.15 -5.42 -13.74
CA LEU A 209 2.68 -6.61 -14.41
C LEU A 209 1.57 -7.35 -15.16
N VAL A 210 0.41 -7.53 -14.52
CA VAL A 210 -0.75 -8.17 -15.16
C VAL A 210 -1.22 -7.35 -16.36
N LEU A 211 -1.41 -6.04 -16.19
CA LEU A 211 -1.80 -5.12 -17.25
C LEU A 211 -0.76 -5.06 -18.39
N PHE A 212 0.53 -5.16 -18.08
CA PHE A 212 1.59 -5.30 -19.08
C PHE A 212 1.37 -6.52 -19.96
N THR A 213 1.14 -7.69 -19.37
CA THR A 213 0.93 -8.92 -20.14
C THR A 213 -0.40 -8.95 -20.87
N ILE A 214 -1.44 -8.32 -20.33
CA ILE A 214 -2.71 -8.09 -21.03
C ILE A 214 -2.48 -7.19 -22.25
N ALA A 215 -1.73 -6.09 -22.10
CA ALA A 215 -1.36 -5.23 -23.22
C ALA A 215 -0.55 -5.99 -24.28
N LEU A 216 0.38 -6.87 -23.89
CA LEU A 216 1.06 -7.77 -24.83
C LEU A 216 0.06 -8.68 -25.56
N SER A 217 -0.91 -9.26 -24.85
CA SER A 217 -1.89 -10.17 -25.45
C SER A 217 -2.79 -9.49 -26.49
N VAL A 218 -3.11 -8.21 -26.29
CA VAL A 218 -3.91 -7.41 -27.23
C VAL A 218 -3.07 -6.92 -28.40
N LEU A 219 -1.81 -6.52 -28.15
CA LEU A 219 -0.93 -5.90 -29.15
C LEU A 219 -0.20 -6.91 -30.04
N GLU A 220 0.26 -8.04 -29.48
CA GLU A 220 1.05 -9.07 -30.19
C GLU A 220 0.21 -10.26 -30.63
N GLN A 221 -0.93 -10.50 -29.98
CA GLN A 221 -1.90 -11.53 -30.36
C GLN A 221 -1.33 -12.97 -30.40
N SER A 222 -0.24 -13.23 -29.68
CA SER A 222 0.39 -14.55 -29.63
C SER A 222 -0.23 -15.42 -28.53
N PHE A 223 -0.30 -16.74 -28.74
CA PHE A 223 -0.74 -17.68 -27.70
C PHE A 223 0.07 -17.53 -26.41
N ARG A 224 1.39 -17.35 -26.52
CA ARG A 224 2.31 -17.16 -25.38
C ARG A 224 1.91 -15.95 -24.53
N SER A 225 1.64 -14.81 -25.17
CA SER A 225 1.23 -13.59 -24.46
C SER A 225 -0.14 -13.75 -23.77
N ARG A 226 -1.09 -14.46 -24.40
CA ARG A 226 -2.41 -14.74 -23.81
C ARG A 226 -2.32 -15.69 -22.62
N LEU A 227 -1.51 -16.75 -22.73
CA LEU A 227 -1.28 -17.70 -21.65
C LEU A 227 -0.60 -17.02 -20.46
N LEU A 228 0.43 -16.20 -20.73
CA LEU A 228 1.12 -15.45 -19.69
C LEU A 228 0.17 -14.50 -18.95
N ALA A 229 -0.67 -13.76 -19.67
CA ALA A 229 -1.68 -12.90 -19.07
C ALA A 229 -2.67 -13.69 -18.20
N LEU A 230 -3.14 -14.86 -18.66
CA LEU A 230 -4.02 -15.73 -17.89
C LEU A 230 -3.37 -16.23 -16.60
N VAL A 231 -2.12 -16.70 -16.67
CA VAL A 231 -1.36 -17.18 -15.51
C VAL A 231 -1.18 -16.05 -14.49
N LEU A 232 -0.81 -14.84 -14.93
CA LEU A 232 -0.61 -13.71 -14.02
C LEU A 232 -1.92 -13.17 -13.44
N CYS A 233 -3.03 -13.23 -14.16
CA CYS A 233 -4.35 -13.00 -13.57
C CYS A 233 -4.65 -14.01 -12.46
N GLY A 234 -4.25 -15.28 -12.63
CA GLY A 234 -4.33 -16.30 -11.58
C GLY A 234 -3.44 -15.99 -10.36
N VAL A 235 -2.25 -15.42 -10.57
CA VAL A 235 -1.38 -14.97 -9.46
C VAL A 235 -2.07 -13.90 -8.60
N VAL A 236 -2.81 -12.97 -9.21
CA VAL A 236 -3.60 -11.98 -8.45
C VAL A 236 -4.64 -12.66 -7.56
N LEU A 237 -5.31 -13.71 -8.05
CA LEU A 237 -6.29 -14.46 -7.26
C LEU A 237 -5.65 -15.10 -6.02
N VAL A 238 -4.48 -15.74 -6.19
CA VAL A 238 -3.73 -16.39 -5.11
C VAL A 238 -3.18 -15.37 -4.09
N LEU A 239 -2.84 -14.16 -4.54
CA LEU A 239 -2.42 -13.07 -3.66
C LEU A 239 -3.62 -12.44 -2.92
N HIS A 240 -4.69 -12.09 -3.63
CA HIS A 240 -5.92 -11.58 -3.04
C HIS A 240 -7.10 -11.57 -4.03
N PRO A 241 -8.22 -12.25 -3.75
CA PRO A 241 -9.34 -12.38 -4.69
C PRO A 241 -10.01 -11.06 -5.09
N MET A 242 -10.01 -10.06 -4.21
CA MET A 242 -10.64 -8.75 -4.48
C MET A 242 -10.15 -8.10 -5.79
N PHE A 243 -8.83 -8.07 -6.06
CA PHE A 243 -8.35 -7.45 -7.30
C PHE A 243 -8.54 -8.34 -8.52
N ALA A 244 -8.68 -9.66 -8.34
CA ALA A 244 -9.15 -10.54 -9.41
C ALA A 244 -10.59 -10.17 -9.80
N VAL A 245 -11.48 -9.95 -8.82
CA VAL A 245 -12.86 -9.46 -9.07
C VAL A 245 -12.84 -8.11 -9.78
N VAL A 246 -12.00 -7.16 -9.35
CA VAL A 246 -11.86 -5.86 -10.04
C VAL A 246 -11.46 -6.05 -11.50
N LEU A 247 -10.49 -6.93 -11.80
CA LEU A 247 -10.09 -7.23 -13.18
C LEU A 247 -11.20 -7.91 -13.99
N VAL A 248 -11.98 -8.82 -13.40
CA VAL A 248 -13.12 -9.49 -14.05
C VAL A 248 -14.16 -8.49 -14.54
N PHE A 249 -14.39 -7.39 -13.83
CA PHE A 249 -15.32 -6.33 -14.26
C PHE A 249 -14.66 -5.28 -15.15
N PHE A 250 -13.41 -4.89 -14.85
CA PHE A 250 -12.70 -3.85 -15.58
C PHE A 250 -12.37 -4.26 -17.02
N LEU A 251 -11.85 -5.47 -17.23
CA LEU A 251 -11.37 -5.91 -18.54
C LEU A 251 -12.48 -6.04 -19.61
N PRO A 252 -13.69 -6.55 -19.33
CA PRO A 252 -14.79 -6.54 -20.29
C PRO A 252 -15.27 -5.13 -20.64
N VAL A 253 -15.29 -4.20 -19.67
CA VAL A 253 -15.64 -2.80 -19.93
C VAL A 253 -14.63 -2.17 -20.87
N VAL A 254 -13.32 -2.34 -20.59
CA VAL A 254 -12.26 -1.88 -21.49
C VAL A 254 -12.36 -2.55 -22.86
N GLY A 255 -12.65 -3.86 -22.93
CA GLY A 255 -12.87 -4.58 -24.18
C GLY A 255 -14.04 -4.04 -25.00
N ALA A 256 -15.17 -3.73 -24.35
CA ALA A 256 -16.34 -3.13 -25.00
C ALA A 256 -16.03 -1.72 -25.53
N LEU A 257 -15.32 -0.89 -24.74
CA LEU A 257 -14.88 0.44 -25.15
C LEU A 257 -13.89 0.38 -26.32
N LEU A 258 -12.91 -0.51 -26.27
CA LEU A 258 -11.98 -0.77 -27.37
C LEU A 258 -12.74 -1.17 -28.64
N TRP A 259 -13.72 -2.08 -28.52
CA TRP A 259 -14.53 -2.55 -29.65
C TRP A 259 -15.34 -1.40 -30.26
N ALA A 260 -15.99 -0.59 -29.43
CA ALA A 260 -16.77 0.56 -29.87
C ALA A 260 -15.88 1.63 -30.52
N MET A 261 -14.78 2.03 -29.88
CA MET A 261 -13.89 3.08 -30.39
C MET A 261 -13.15 2.67 -31.67
N THR A 262 -12.71 1.41 -31.79
CA THR A 262 -12.09 0.92 -33.04
C THR A 262 -13.08 0.88 -34.20
N ARG A 263 -14.36 0.55 -33.93
CA ARG A 263 -15.46 0.65 -34.92
C ARG A 263 -15.69 2.10 -35.35
N LEU A 264 -15.82 3.03 -34.40
CA LEU A 264 -16.09 4.45 -34.68
C LEU A 264 -14.95 5.12 -35.44
N THR A 265 -13.69 4.77 -35.14
CA THR A 265 -12.50 5.36 -35.76
C THR A 265 -12.00 4.61 -37.00
N ALA A 266 -12.64 3.49 -37.37
CA ALA A 266 -12.19 2.56 -38.41
C ALA A 266 -10.71 2.13 -38.25
N THR A 267 -10.26 1.99 -37.01
CA THR A 267 -8.91 1.52 -36.67
C THR A 267 -8.88 -0.01 -36.67
N ASP A 268 -7.78 -0.60 -37.14
CA ASP A 268 -7.61 -2.06 -37.11
C ASP A 268 -7.71 -2.59 -35.67
N ARG A 269 -8.37 -3.74 -35.54
CA ARG A 269 -8.65 -4.33 -34.23
C ARG A 269 -7.47 -5.20 -33.82
N GLY A 270 -6.92 -4.90 -32.64
CA GLY A 270 -6.29 -5.94 -31.84
C GLY A 270 -7.26 -7.11 -31.60
N ASP A 271 -6.78 -8.22 -31.05
CA ASP A 271 -7.68 -9.30 -30.62
C ASP A 271 -8.40 -8.91 -29.32
N ILE A 272 -9.41 -8.07 -29.44
CA ILE A 272 -10.25 -7.59 -28.33
C ILE A 272 -11.00 -8.77 -27.67
N THR A 273 -11.28 -9.84 -28.42
CA THR A 273 -11.94 -11.03 -27.88
C THR A 273 -11.09 -11.77 -26.84
N ALA A 274 -9.78 -11.56 -26.84
CA ALA A 274 -8.90 -12.07 -25.79
C ALA A 274 -9.25 -11.51 -24.42
N LEU A 275 -9.65 -10.23 -24.32
CA LEU A 275 -10.03 -9.62 -23.04
C LEU A 275 -11.28 -10.27 -22.45
N PHE A 276 -12.31 -10.48 -23.27
CA PHE A 276 -13.53 -11.17 -22.83
C PHE A 276 -13.25 -12.61 -22.41
N ARG A 277 -12.44 -13.35 -23.17
CA ARG A 277 -12.06 -14.73 -22.83
C ARG A 277 -11.26 -14.81 -21.53
N GLN A 278 -10.25 -13.95 -21.36
CA GLN A 278 -9.47 -13.86 -20.12
C GLN A 278 -10.35 -13.52 -18.92
N SER A 279 -11.25 -12.56 -19.09
CA SER A 279 -12.19 -12.15 -18.03
C SER A 279 -13.17 -13.25 -17.66
N LEU A 280 -13.67 -14.00 -18.65
CA LEU A 280 -14.57 -15.13 -18.42
C LEU A 280 -13.88 -16.25 -17.64
N VAL A 281 -12.67 -16.64 -18.05
CA VAL A 281 -11.90 -17.69 -17.35
C VAL A 281 -11.54 -17.22 -15.95
N LEU A 282 -11.02 -16.00 -15.79
CA LEU A 282 -10.69 -15.44 -14.49
C LEU A 282 -11.94 -15.35 -13.59
N GLY A 283 -13.09 -14.94 -14.15
CA GLY A 283 -14.35 -14.85 -13.44
C GLY A 283 -14.86 -16.21 -12.97
N ALA A 284 -14.80 -17.23 -13.82
CA ALA A 284 -15.18 -18.58 -13.46
C ALA A 284 -14.29 -19.15 -12.33
N VAL A 285 -12.96 -18.99 -12.45
CA VAL A 285 -12.01 -19.47 -11.43
C VAL A 285 -12.17 -18.69 -10.13
N THR A 286 -12.31 -17.36 -10.19
CA THR A 286 -12.50 -16.52 -9.01
C THR A 286 -13.81 -16.86 -8.30
N TRP A 287 -14.89 -17.08 -9.04
CA TRP A 287 -16.17 -17.50 -8.46
C TRP A 287 -16.08 -18.87 -7.79
N LEU A 288 -15.45 -19.85 -8.44
CA LEU A 288 -15.23 -21.17 -7.84
C LEU A 288 -14.43 -21.08 -6.54
N TRP A 289 -13.48 -20.15 -6.46
CA TRP A 289 -12.64 -19.91 -5.28
C TRP A 289 -13.41 -19.30 -4.11
N ILE A 290 -14.21 -18.24 -4.35
CA ILE A 290 -14.80 -17.44 -3.25
C ILE A 290 -16.25 -17.79 -2.92
N ARG A 291 -16.94 -18.64 -3.70
CA ARG A 291 -18.39 -18.89 -3.55
C ARG A 291 -18.81 -19.46 -2.19
N PHE A 292 -17.89 -20.08 -1.45
CA PHE A 292 -18.18 -20.65 -0.12
C PHE A 292 -17.65 -19.78 1.02
N GLU A 293 -17.02 -18.64 0.69
CA GLU A 293 -16.43 -17.76 1.69
C GLU A 293 -17.48 -16.87 2.34
N SER A 294 -17.66 -17.03 3.66
CA SER A 294 -18.60 -16.25 4.45
C SER A 294 -18.35 -14.75 4.32
N SER A 295 -17.08 -14.33 4.22
CA SER A 295 -16.69 -12.94 4.00
C SER A 295 -17.26 -12.35 2.70
N PHE A 296 -17.30 -13.14 1.62
CA PHE A 296 -17.86 -12.70 0.35
C PHE A 296 -19.40 -12.65 0.42
N THR A 297 -20.03 -13.66 1.00
CA THR A 297 -21.49 -13.70 1.20
C THR A 297 -21.97 -12.54 2.07
N ASN A 298 -21.27 -12.25 3.17
CA ASN A 298 -21.57 -11.13 4.07
C ASN A 298 -21.36 -9.76 3.40
N PHE A 299 -20.38 -9.66 2.51
CA PHE A 299 -20.18 -8.45 1.72
C PHE A 299 -21.36 -8.19 0.77
N VAL A 300 -21.79 -9.23 0.03
CA VAL A 300 -22.89 -9.12 -0.94
C VAL A 300 -24.23 -8.84 -0.22
N SER A 301 -24.52 -9.56 0.86
CA SER A 301 -25.73 -9.34 1.65
C SER A 301 -25.75 -7.95 2.29
N GLY A 302 -24.62 -7.51 2.84
CA GLY A 302 -24.48 -6.17 3.40
C GLY A 302 -24.70 -5.06 2.36
N LEU A 303 -24.23 -5.24 1.13
CA LEU A 303 -24.48 -4.26 0.06
C LEU A 303 -25.97 -4.19 -0.30
N ALA A 304 -26.65 -5.34 -0.35
CA ALA A 304 -28.08 -5.41 -0.66
C ALA A 304 -28.95 -4.74 0.42
N VAL A 305 -28.70 -5.04 1.70
CA VAL A 305 -29.44 -4.48 2.84
C VAL A 305 -29.34 -2.96 2.88
N TYR A 306 -28.12 -2.40 2.83
CA TYR A 306 -27.91 -0.95 2.88
C TYR A 306 -28.47 -0.20 1.66
N THR A 307 -28.54 -0.85 0.51
CA THR A 307 -29.16 -0.23 -0.69
C THR A 307 -30.68 -0.13 -0.54
N VAL A 308 -31.29 -1.02 0.24
CA VAL A 308 -32.75 -1.09 0.47
C VAL A 308 -33.17 -0.22 1.65
N GLU A 309 -32.43 -0.24 2.76
CA GLU A 309 -32.80 0.45 3.99
C GLU A 309 -32.45 1.96 3.98
N GLY A 310 -31.63 2.40 3.03
CA GLY A 310 -31.10 3.76 3.00
C GLY A 310 -29.96 3.93 4.00
N ALA A 311 -29.06 4.88 3.73
CA ALA A 311 -27.78 4.94 4.42
C ALA A 311 -27.59 6.23 5.24
N GLU A 312 -27.21 6.06 6.50
CA GLU A 312 -26.65 7.13 7.33
C GLU A 312 -25.15 7.27 7.04
N THR A 313 -24.82 8.12 6.07
CA THR A 313 -23.45 8.33 5.59
C THR A 313 -22.65 9.36 6.38
N ALA A 314 -23.33 10.20 7.16
CA ALA A 314 -22.73 11.39 7.76
C ALA A 314 -22.02 11.13 9.11
N GLY A 315 -22.41 10.09 9.86
CA GLY A 315 -21.98 9.90 11.25
C GLY A 315 -20.46 9.68 11.42
N GLU A 316 -19.91 8.67 10.73
CA GLU A 316 -18.50 8.26 10.94
C GLU A 316 -17.50 9.30 10.41
N VAL A 317 -17.77 9.88 9.23
CA VAL A 317 -16.92 10.93 8.65
C VAL A 317 -16.97 12.20 9.50
N SER A 318 -18.15 12.57 10.01
CA SER A 318 -18.31 13.71 10.93
C SER A 318 -17.53 13.48 12.22
N GLN A 319 -17.63 12.30 12.83
CA GLN A 319 -16.92 11.95 14.06
C GLN A 319 -15.39 11.94 13.89
N ARG A 320 -14.88 11.42 12.77
CA ARG A 320 -13.44 11.51 12.45
C ARG A 320 -13.02 12.95 12.18
N GLY A 321 -13.90 13.74 11.56
CA GLY A 321 -13.70 15.17 11.32
C GLY A 321 -13.61 15.98 12.61
N SER A 322 -14.49 15.72 13.59
CA SER A 322 -14.46 16.37 14.90
C SER A 322 -13.19 15.98 15.67
N SER A 323 -12.86 14.69 15.71
CA SER A 323 -11.64 14.18 16.36
C SER A 323 -10.37 14.85 15.81
N LEU A 324 -10.28 15.02 14.48
CA LEU A 324 -9.16 15.74 13.85
C LEU A 324 -9.17 17.24 14.17
N GLY A 325 -10.35 17.84 14.30
CA GLY A 325 -10.51 19.23 14.70
C GLY A 325 -9.99 19.50 16.11
N GLU A 326 -10.23 18.58 17.04
CA GLU A 326 -9.72 18.63 18.41
C GLU A 326 -8.19 18.51 18.45
N LEU A 327 -7.58 17.77 17.52
CA LEU A 327 -6.13 17.70 17.31
C LEU A 327 -5.55 18.90 16.53
N GLY A 328 -6.32 19.99 16.33
CA GLY A 328 -5.88 21.19 15.62
C GLY A 328 -5.67 21.00 14.11
N SER A 329 -6.28 19.96 13.52
CA SER A 329 -6.16 19.58 12.12
C SER A 329 -7.51 19.61 11.41
N SER A 330 -7.52 19.31 10.11
CA SER A 330 -8.76 19.18 9.35
C SER A 330 -8.67 18.06 8.32
N LEU A 331 -9.82 17.50 7.94
CA LEU A 331 -9.93 16.53 6.85
C LEU A 331 -9.39 17.09 5.53
N GLY A 332 -9.60 18.39 5.26
CA GLY A 332 -9.08 19.06 4.07
C GLY A 332 -7.55 19.11 4.03
N LEU A 333 -6.91 19.46 5.14
CA LEU A 333 -5.45 19.44 5.24
C LEU A 333 -4.90 18.01 5.10
N LEU A 334 -5.51 17.03 5.78
CA LEU A 334 -5.11 15.62 5.67
C LEU A 334 -5.25 15.12 4.23
N PHE A 335 -6.35 15.48 3.54
CA PHE A 335 -6.55 15.16 2.13
C PHE A 335 -5.44 15.75 1.26
N LEU A 336 -5.07 17.02 1.47
CA LEU A 336 -3.97 17.63 0.72
C LEU A 336 -2.63 16.93 1.01
N LYS A 337 -2.35 16.59 2.27
CA LYS A 337 -1.11 15.87 2.64
C LYS A 337 -1.00 14.52 1.93
N LEU A 338 -2.10 13.75 1.88
CA LEU A 338 -2.13 12.40 1.32
C LEU A 338 -2.27 12.39 -0.21
N PHE A 339 -3.05 13.31 -0.78
CA PHE A 339 -3.54 13.18 -2.16
C PHE A 339 -3.15 14.34 -3.09
N SER A 340 -2.32 15.31 -2.67
CA SER A 340 -1.94 16.42 -3.57
C SER A 340 -1.28 15.95 -4.86
N VAL A 341 -0.30 15.04 -4.77
CA VAL A 341 0.38 14.49 -5.96
C VAL A 341 -0.61 13.69 -6.81
N SER A 342 -1.39 12.81 -6.18
CA SER A 342 -2.43 12.02 -6.85
C SER A 342 -3.46 12.88 -7.54
N LEU A 343 -3.88 14.00 -6.94
CA LEU A 343 -4.84 14.95 -7.50
C LEU A 343 -4.28 15.62 -8.75
N VAL A 344 -3.05 16.15 -8.69
CA VAL A 344 -2.43 16.79 -9.86
C VAL A 344 -2.28 15.81 -11.01
N VAL A 345 -1.79 14.59 -10.72
CA VAL A 345 -1.65 13.54 -11.75
C VAL A 345 -3.01 13.11 -12.32
N SER A 346 -4.04 13.00 -11.48
CA SER A 346 -5.40 12.69 -11.91
C SER A 346 -5.97 13.75 -12.84
N VAL A 347 -5.77 15.03 -12.53
CA VAL A 347 -6.21 16.15 -13.39
C VAL A 347 -5.49 16.10 -14.74
N VAL A 348 -4.17 15.91 -14.75
CA VAL A 348 -3.38 15.80 -15.99
C VAL A 348 -3.84 14.60 -16.82
N ALA A 349 -4.10 13.45 -16.20
CA ALA A 349 -4.63 12.25 -16.87
C ALA A 349 -6.05 12.47 -17.42
N ALA A 350 -6.92 13.15 -16.68
CA ALA A 350 -8.29 13.46 -17.12
C ALA A 350 -8.29 14.42 -18.32
N VAL A 351 -7.50 15.51 -18.26
CA VAL A 351 -7.34 16.46 -19.36
C VAL A 351 -6.79 15.77 -20.60
N TYR A 352 -5.80 14.87 -20.44
CA TYR A 352 -5.26 14.08 -21.53
C TYR A 352 -6.31 13.17 -22.18
N THR A 353 -7.07 12.45 -21.37
CA THR A 353 -8.12 11.56 -21.86
C THR A 353 -9.20 12.35 -22.60
N LEU A 354 -9.56 13.55 -22.14
CA LEU A 354 -10.50 14.43 -22.82
C LEU A 354 -9.95 14.93 -24.17
N ASP A 355 -8.73 15.51 -24.19
CA ASP A 355 -8.05 15.98 -25.40
C ASP A 355 -7.94 14.85 -26.45
N ARG A 356 -7.57 13.64 -26.01
CA ARG A 356 -7.44 12.48 -26.92
C ARG A 356 -8.78 11.97 -27.40
N SER A 357 -9.79 11.87 -26.54
CA SER A 357 -11.14 11.46 -26.93
C SER A 357 -11.71 12.39 -28.00
N VAL A 358 -11.61 13.70 -27.79
CA VAL A 358 -12.08 14.72 -28.74
C VAL A 358 -11.32 14.61 -30.07
N ARG A 359 -9.98 14.49 -30.05
CA ARG A 359 -9.19 14.31 -31.27
C ARG A 359 -9.53 13.02 -32.01
N LEU A 360 -9.76 11.91 -31.31
CA LEU A 360 -10.12 10.64 -31.93
C LEU A 360 -11.49 10.74 -32.63
N LEU A 361 -12.45 11.46 -32.05
CA LEU A 361 -13.79 11.67 -32.63
C LEU A 361 -13.78 12.67 -33.79
N TRP A 362 -12.97 13.73 -33.72
CA TRP A 362 -12.89 14.75 -34.77
C TRP A 362 -11.99 14.37 -35.95
N ARG A 363 -11.14 13.35 -35.81
CA ARG A 363 -10.19 12.96 -36.87
C ARG A 363 -10.91 12.28 -38.04
N ARG A 364 -10.93 12.95 -39.19
CA ARG A 364 -11.14 12.31 -40.49
C ARG A 364 -9.89 11.51 -40.89
N ARG A 365 -9.95 10.17 -40.74
CA ARG A 365 -9.19 9.09 -41.44
C ARG A 365 -7.65 9.16 -41.64
N THR A 366 -6.89 10.10 -41.06
CA THR A 366 -5.51 10.42 -41.51
C THR A 366 -4.34 10.03 -40.57
N VAL A 367 -4.56 9.37 -39.42
CA VAL A 367 -3.46 8.92 -38.53
C VAL A 367 -3.03 7.49 -38.88
N PRO A 368 -1.73 7.17 -38.88
CA PRO A 368 -1.28 5.79 -39.03
C PRO A 368 -1.95 4.84 -38.01
N PRO A 369 -2.41 3.65 -38.43
CA PRO A 369 -3.27 2.76 -37.62
C PRO A 369 -2.70 2.37 -36.24
N ARG A 370 -1.37 2.25 -36.13
CA ARG A 370 -0.71 1.72 -34.92
C ARG A 370 -0.70 2.68 -33.74
N ASP A 371 -0.62 3.98 -34.00
CA ASP A 371 -0.63 5.01 -32.95
C ASP A 371 -2.05 5.26 -32.44
N ALA A 372 -3.03 5.21 -33.34
CA ALA A 372 -4.44 5.35 -33.01
C ALA A 372 -4.91 4.23 -32.06
N PHE A 373 -4.51 2.98 -32.30
CA PHE A 373 -4.91 1.86 -31.44
C PHE A 373 -4.40 2.00 -30.01
N ARG A 374 -3.18 2.50 -29.81
CA ARG A 374 -2.61 2.74 -28.48
C ARG A 374 -3.30 3.88 -27.75
N ASP A 375 -3.56 5.00 -28.44
CA ASP A 375 -4.33 6.11 -27.89
C ASP A 375 -5.75 5.64 -27.48
N ILE A 376 -6.41 4.85 -28.33
CA ILE A 376 -7.71 4.23 -28.03
C ILE A 376 -7.61 3.30 -26.81
N THR A 377 -6.54 2.52 -26.67
CA THR A 377 -6.31 1.64 -25.51
C THR A 377 -6.19 2.44 -24.22
N VAL A 378 -5.38 3.51 -24.22
CA VAL A 378 -5.17 4.38 -23.05
C VAL A 378 -6.49 5.08 -22.66
N VAL A 379 -7.20 5.63 -23.64
CA VAL A 379 -8.51 6.27 -23.42
C VAL A 379 -9.54 5.26 -22.90
N SER A 380 -9.62 4.07 -23.50
CA SER A 380 -10.56 3.02 -23.07
C SER A 380 -10.27 2.53 -21.65
N ALA A 381 -8.99 2.42 -21.27
CA ALA A 381 -8.60 2.07 -19.90
C ALA A 381 -9.05 3.14 -18.89
N MET A 382 -8.86 4.43 -19.21
CA MET A 382 -9.27 5.53 -18.31
C MET A 382 -10.79 5.66 -18.24
N VAL A 383 -11.49 5.62 -19.38
CA VAL A 383 -12.97 5.68 -19.42
C VAL A 383 -13.58 4.43 -18.78
N GLY A 384 -12.90 3.28 -18.88
CA GLY A 384 -13.30 2.04 -18.20
C GLY A 384 -13.29 2.12 -16.68
N LEU A 385 -12.70 3.17 -16.09
CA LEU A 385 -12.79 3.45 -14.65
C LEU A 385 -14.13 4.07 -14.25
N VAL A 386 -14.95 4.58 -15.19
CA VAL A 386 -16.22 5.26 -14.86
C VAL A 386 -17.18 4.34 -14.09
N PRO A 387 -17.46 3.09 -14.50
CA PRO A 387 -18.27 2.17 -13.71
C PRO A 387 -17.67 1.88 -12.33
N LEU A 388 -16.34 1.80 -12.25
CA LEU A 388 -15.63 1.60 -10.98
C LEU A 388 -15.79 2.81 -10.05
N GLY A 389 -15.72 4.03 -10.60
CA GLY A 389 -16.01 5.28 -9.88
C GLY A 389 -17.45 5.33 -9.38
N GLY A 390 -18.41 4.86 -10.19
CA GLY A 390 -19.80 4.68 -9.76
C GLY A 390 -19.93 3.73 -8.56
N ALA A 391 -19.24 2.58 -8.60
CA ALA A 391 -19.19 1.64 -7.48
C ALA A 391 -18.52 2.24 -6.23
N MET A 392 -17.47 3.03 -6.41
CA MET A 392 -16.82 3.76 -5.31
C MET A 392 -17.78 4.76 -4.64
N VAL A 393 -18.53 5.52 -5.44
CA VAL A 393 -19.57 6.43 -4.90
C VAL A 393 -20.64 5.63 -4.17
N LEU A 394 -21.07 4.48 -4.70
CA LEU A 394 -21.99 3.58 -4.00
C LEU A 394 -21.43 3.12 -2.65
N PHE A 395 -20.15 2.76 -2.56
CA PHE A 395 -19.51 2.40 -1.29
C PHE A 395 -19.48 3.56 -0.30
N LEU A 396 -19.22 4.78 -0.77
CA LEU A 396 -19.30 5.96 0.08
C LEU A 396 -20.73 6.17 0.59
N VAL A 397 -21.72 6.07 -0.31
CA VAL A 397 -23.13 6.23 0.03
C VAL A 397 -23.67 5.10 0.90
N THR A 398 -23.05 3.92 0.92
CA THR A 398 -23.45 2.78 1.77
C THR A 398 -22.62 2.65 3.05
N ASN A 399 -21.93 3.72 3.46
CA ASN A 399 -21.01 3.76 4.61
C ASN A 399 -19.94 2.64 4.61
N ARG A 400 -19.41 2.32 3.43
CA ARG A 400 -18.30 1.37 3.22
C ARG A 400 -17.03 2.10 2.78
N VAL A 401 -16.62 3.11 3.55
CA VAL A 401 -15.47 3.98 3.26
C VAL A 401 -14.18 3.18 3.02
N THR A 402 -13.97 2.09 3.74
CA THR A 402 -12.84 1.18 3.53
C THR A 402 -12.81 0.61 2.10
N MET A 403 -13.96 0.23 1.53
CA MET A 403 -14.03 -0.29 0.17
C MET A 403 -13.77 0.79 -0.88
N PHE A 404 -14.20 2.04 -0.61
CA PHE A 404 -13.86 3.19 -1.45
C PHE A 404 -12.33 3.31 -1.61
N PHE A 405 -11.57 3.33 -0.50
CA PHE A 405 -10.12 3.51 -0.57
C PHE A 405 -9.37 2.30 -1.14
N ARG A 406 -9.89 1.08 -0.96
CA ARG A 406 -9.34 -0.12 -1.62
C ARG A 406 -9.40 0.00 -3.16
N PHE A 407 -10.52 0.51 -3.67
CA PHE A 407 -10.74 0.69 -5.12
C PHE A 407 -9.99 1.92 -5.64
N ALA A 408 -9.88 2.99 -4.83
CA ALA A 408 -9.05 4.14 -5.15
C ALA A 408 -7.59 3.74 -5.44
N GLY A 409 -7.04 2.76 -4.70
CA GLY A 409 -5.72 2.19 -4.98
C GLY A 409 -5.60 1.67 -6.42
N PHE A 410 -6.58 0.88 -6.91
CA PHE A 410 -6.59 0.38 -8.29
C PHE A 410 -6.73 1.50 -9.33
N VAL A 411 -7.62 2.46 -9.08
CA VAL A 411 -7.77 3.65 -9.94
C VAL A 411 -6.43 4.38 -10.07
N MET A 412 -5.71 4.56 -8.95
CA MET A 412 -4.41 5.22 -8.95
C MET A 412 -3.33 4.47 -9.74
N VAL A 413 -3.41 3.14 -9.87
CA VAL A 413 -2.52 2.38 -10.79
C VAL A 413 -2.71 2.85 -12.23
N ILE A 414 -3.95 2.92 -12.71
CA ILE A 414 -4.25 3.36 -14.08
C ILE A 414 -3.91 4.84 -14.26
N VAL A 415 -4.27 5.70 -13.30
CA VAL A 415 -3.94 7.13 -13.31
C VAL A 415 -2.43 7.36 -13.37
N THR A 416 -1.62 6.56 -12.66
CA THR A 416 -0.15 6.62 -12.70
C THR A 416 0.36 6.39 -14.13
N ILE A 417 -0.14 5.36 -14.80
CA ILE A 417 0.25 4.99 -16.17
C ILE A 417 -0.17 6.10 -17.16
N VAL A 418 -1.43 6.53 -17.11
CA VAL A 418 -1.97 7.56 -18.02
C VAL A 418 -1.30 8.92 -17.76
N GLY A 419 -1.06 9.27 -16.50
CA GLY A 419 -0.39 10.50 -16.08
C GLY A 419 1.02 10.62 -16.63
N ALA A 420 1.79 9.53 -16.67
CA ALA A 420 3.11 9.51 -17.28
C ALA A 420 3.05 9.78 -18.78
N ILE A 421 2.13 9.12 -19.49
CA ILE A 421 1.91 9.29 -20.94
C ILE A 421 1.46 10.73 -21.25
N ALA A 422 0.51 11.24 -20.47
CA ALA A 422 -0.02 12.59 -20.56
C ALA A 422 1.08 13.65 -20.38
N THR A 423 1.88 13.49 -19.33
CA THR A 423 2.99 14.41 -19.02
C THR A 423 3.99 14.42 -20.15
N ARG A 424 4.38 13.26 -20.71
CA ARG A 424 5.25 13.21 -21.89
C ARG A 424 4.64 13.94 -23.09
N ALA A 425 3.36 13.72 -23.33
CA ALA A 425 2.65 14.31 -24.46
C ALA A 425 2.55 15.84 -24.38
N TYR A 426 2.46 16.42 -23.18
CA TYR A 426 2.35 17.87 -23.00
C TYR A 426 3.70 18.55 -22.79
N THR A 427 4.57 17.99 -21.94
CA THR A 427 5.82 18.66 -21.56
C THR A 427 6.92 18.45 -22.58
N VAL A 428 7.19 17.20 -22.96
CA VAL A 428 8.29 16.85 -23.88
C VAL A 428 7.94 17.19 -25.33
N SER A 429 6.64 17.19 -25.68
CA SER A 429 6.23 17.31 -27.10
C SER A 429 5.66 18.68 -27.48
N ARG A 430 5.28 19.55 -26.52
CA ARG A 430 4.63 20.83 -26.82
C ARG A 430 5.30 22.06 -26.22
N LEU A 431 6.19 21.91 -25.22
CA LEU A 431 6.88 23.06 -24.66
C LEU A 431 7.99 23.53 -25.60
N PRO A 432 8.14 24.85 -25.82
CA PRO A 432 9.22 25.40 -26.65
C PRO A 432 10.56 25.46 -25.90
N ILE A 433 10.54 25.23 -24.58
CA ILE A 433 11.71 25.19 -23.71
C ILE A 433 12.16 23.75 -23.47
N ASP A 434 13.43 23.59 -23.13
CA ASP A 434 13.97 22.31 -22.66
C ASP A 434 13.11 21.75 -21.53
N SER A 435 12.51 20.59 -21.77
CA SER A 435 11.56 19.97 -20.86
C SER A 435 12.17 19.70 -19.47
N ARG A 436 13.50 19.58 -19.38
CA ARG A 436 14.23 19.33 -18.12
C ARG A 436 14.10 20.48 -17.12
N VAL A 437 13.99 21.72 -17.60
CA VAL A 437 13.88 22.91 -16.72
C VAL A 437 12.60 22.85 -15.88
N VAL A 438 11.54 22.25 -16.42
CA VAL A 438 10.27 22.06 -15.70
C VAL A 438 10.21 20.69 -15.02
N LEU A 439 10.60 19.63 -15.72
CA LEU A 439 10.43 18.26 -15.22
C LEU A 439 11.31 17.95 -14.01
N VAL A 440 12.59 18.37 -13.99
CA VAL A 440 13.48 18.07 -12.86
C VAL A 440 12.93 18.60 -11.54
N PRO A 441 12.61 19.92 -11.37
CA PRO A 441 12.10 20.42 -10.10
C PRO A 441 10.73 19.83 -9.75
N CYS A 442 9.81 19.71 -10.71
CA CYS A 442 8.48 19.15 -10.43
C CYS A 442 8.55 17.69 -9.97
N LEU A 443 9.34 16.85 -10.64
CA LEU A 443 9.50 15.45 -10.26
C LEU A 443 10.19 15.31 -8.91
N LEU A 444 11.19 16.15 -8.59
CA LEU A 444 11.83 16.16 -7.27
C LEU A 444 10.85 16.56 -6.17
N VAL A 445 10.05 17.61 -6.37
CA VAL A 445 9.02 18.02 -5.40
C VAL A 445 8.00 16.90 -5.19
N PHE A 446 7.50 16.29 -6.27
CA PHE A 446 6.53 15.20 -6.15
C PHE A 446 7.15 13.96 -5.49
N LEU A 447 8.40 13.62 -5.77
CA LEU A 447 9.12 12.56 -5.07
C LEU A 447 9.22 12.86 -3.58
N VAL A 448 9.61 14.07 -3.17
CA VAL A 448 9.72 14.42 -1.73
C VAL A 448 8.35 14.32 -1.04
N LEU A 449 7.29 14.87 -1.66
CA LEU A 449 5.93 14.81 -1.10
C LEU A 449 5.42 13.36 -0.99
N SER A 450 5.63 12.54 -2.01
CA SER A 450 5.23 11.14 -2.01
C SER A 450 6.05 10.29 -1.03
N LEU A 451 7.37 10.48 -0.99
CA LEU A 451 8.25 9.71 -0.11
C LEU A 451 8.07 10.07 1.36
N GLY A 452 7.68 11.31 1.67
CA GLY A 452 7.35 11.75 3.04
C GLY A 452 6.07 11.15 3.61
N ILE A 453 5.31 10.38 2.80
CA ILE A 453 4.11 9.66 3.23
C ILE A 453 4.18 8.17 2.84
N VAL A 454 5.35 7.59 2.60
CA VAL A 454 5.44 6.14 2.31
C VAL A 454 5.09 5.31 3.54
N HIS A 455 5.72 5.64 4.67
CA HIS A 455 5.40 5.11 5.98
C HIS A 455 4.47 6.06 6.73
N PRO A 456 3.53 5.54 7.54
CA PRO A 456 2.70 6.36 8.39
C PRO A 456 3.55 7.09 9.44
N SER A 457 3.11 8.30 9.82
CA SER A 457 3.79 9.15 10.79
C SER A 457 2.86 10.25 11.28
N GLY A 458 3.29 10.96 12.33
CA GLY A 458 2.53 12.08 12.89
C GLY A 458 2.22 13.20 11.88
N TYR A 459 2.90 13.26 10.74
CA TYR A 459 2.52 14.16 9.64
C TYR A 459 1.07 13.94 9.16
N ILE A 460 0.57 12.69 9.21
CA ILE A 460 -0.78 12.29 8.79
C ILE A 460 -1.64 11.77 9.96
N HIS A 461 -1.26 12.07 11.20
CA HIS A 461 -1.98 11.64 12.43
C HIS A 461 -2.06 10.12 12.62
N GLN A 462 -1.00 9.41 12.19
CA GLN A 462 -0.85 7.97 12.38
C GLN A 462 0.51 7.67 12.99
N ASP A 463 0.60 6.55 13.69
CA ASP A 463 1.85 6.05 14.24
C ASP A 463 2.56 5.12 13.23
N THR A 464 3.79 4.67 13.52
CA THR A 464 4.57 3.86 12.56
C THR A 464 4.14 2.40 12.48
N GLU A 465 3.30 1.94 13.40
CA GLU A 465 3.01 0.52 13.61
C GLU A 465 4.28 -0.33 13.78
N HIS A 466 5.34 0.26 14.38
CA HIS A 466 6.56 -0.46 14.75
C HIS A 466 6.25 -1.44 15.88
N VAL A 467 6.35 -2.74 15.60
CA VAL A 467 6.32 -3.79 16.63
C VAL A 467 7.74 -3.98 17.15
N THR A 468 7.96 -3.78 18.44
CA THR A 468 9.29 -3.89 19.05
C THR A 468 9.58 -5.31 19.54
N GLU A 469 10.86 -5.61 19.79
CA GLU A 469 11.24 -6.87 20.44
C GLU A 469 10.79 -6.92 21.90
N ALA A 470 10.77 -5.77 22.59
CA ALA A 470 10.28 -5.66 23.96
C ALA A 470 8.79 -5.99 24.08
N ASP A 471 7.96 -5.53 23.12
CA ASP A 471 6.55 -5.91 23.03
C ASP A 471 6.41 -7.42 22.84
N MET A 472 7.09 -7.98 21.83
CA MET A 472 7.00 -9.42 21.53
C MET A 472 7.42 -10.30 22.73
N ASN A 473 8.47 -9.90 23.45
CA ASN A 473 8.91 -10.61 24.65
C ASN A 473 7.95 -10.42 25.83
N GLY A 474 7.41 -9.23 26.01
CA GLY A 474 6.46 -8.90 27.07
C GLY A 474 5.13 -9.66 26.91
N TYR A 475 4.52 -9.59 25.72
CA TYR A 475 3.34 -10.38 25.39
C TYR A 475 3.62 -11.88 25.49
N GLY A 476 4.77 -12.36 25.00
CA GLY A 476 5.16 -13.77 25.10
C GLY A 476 5.26 -14.25 26.55
N THR A 477 5.87 -13.45 27.43
CA THR A 477 6.01 -13.79 28.85
C THR A 477 4.66 -13.89 29.54
N ILE A 478 3.75 -12.94 29.27
CA ILE A 478 2.41 -12.93 29.87
C ILE A 478 1.58 -14.10 29.35
N LEU A 479 1.61 -14.39 28.06
CA LEU A 479 0.87 -15.52 27.48
C LEU A 479 1.38 -16.87 28.00
N GLU A 480 2.67 -17.01 28.28
CA GLU A 480 3.24 -18.24 28.85
C GLU A 480 2.83 -18.46 30.31
N HIS A 481 2.63 -17.39 31.08
CA HIS A 481 2.35 -17.44 32.52
C HIS A 481 0.91 -17.02 32.87
N GLU A 482 0.03 -16.94 31.87
CA GLU A 482 -1.35 -16.51 32.09
C GLU A 482 -2.11 -17.52 32.95
N GLN A 483 -3.09 -17.01 33.71
CA GLN A 483 -4.02 -17.85 34.44
C GLN A 483 -5.24 -18.14 33.58
N THR A 484 -5.69 -19.39 33.58
CA THR A 484 -6.87 -19.80 32.82
C THR A 484 -8.11 -19.05 33.32
N GLY A 485 -8.87 -18.46 32.39
CA GLY A 485 -10.13 -17.78 32.70
C GLY A 485 -10.01 -16.28 32.98
N ILE A 486 -8.79 -15.73 32.97
CA ILE A 486 -8.56 -14.28 33.04
C ILE A 486 -8.43 -13.72 31.63
N ALA A 487 -9.20 -12.68 31.30
CA ALA A 487 -9.17 -12.08 29.98
C ALA A 487 -8.20 -10.89 29.91
N TYR A 488 -7.94 -10.45 28.69
CA TYR A 488 -7.09 -9.31 28.41
C TYR A 488 -7.89 -8.03 28.20
N ASP A 489 -7.24 -6.92 28.51
CA ASP A 489 -7.54 -5.59 28.00
C ASP A 489 -6.24 -4.90 27.57
N HIS A 490 -6.38 -3.81 26.83
CA HIS A 490 -5.28 -3.05 26.24
C HIS A 490 -5.69 -1.60 26.08
N VAL A 491 -4.72 -0.70 25.95
CA VAL A 491 -5.02 0.69 25.56
C VAL A 491 -5.27 0.74 24.05
N ARG A 492 -4.32 0.26 23.24
CA ARG A 492 -4.50 0.10 21.79
C ARG A 492 -3.84 -1.17 21.23
N SER A 493 -2.75 -1.64 21.84
CA SER A 493 -2.03 -2.85 21.42
C SER A 493 -2.81 -4.15 21.72
N HIS A 494 -3.42 -4.74 20.70
CA HIS A 494 -4.29 -5.91 20.85
C HIS A 494 -3.54 -7.20 21.21
N ALA A 495 -3.74 -7.74 22.41
CA ALA A 495 -3.18 -9.03 22.87
C ALA A 495 -3.36 -10.18 21.85
N SER A 496 -4.55 -10.29 21.26
CA SER A 496 -4.85 -11.31 20.24
C SER A 496 -3.90 -11.28 19.03
N ARG A 497 -3.37 -10.10 18.65
CA ARG A 497 -2.50 -9.98 17.48
C ARG A 497 -1.08 -10.44 17.79
N TYR A 498 -0.57 -10.08 18.95
CA TYR A 498 0.70 -10.59 19.46
C TYR A 498 0.61 -12.11 19.69
N GLY A 499 -0.47 -12.59 20.31
CA GLY A 499 -0.74 -14.02 20.46
C GLY A 499 -0.71 -14.76 19.11
N HIS A 500 -1.44 -14.26 18.11
CA HIS A 500 -1.40 -14.83 16.75
C HIS A 500 0.02 -14.84 16.15
N ALA A 501 0.83 -13.80 16.35
CA ALA A 501 2.20 -13.74 15.83
C ALA A 501 3.15 -14.73 16.53
N ILE A 502 2.97 -14.93 17.84
CA ILE A 502 3.84 -15.77 18.68
C ILE A 502 3.48 -17.25 18.52
N HIS A 503 2.22 -17.57 18.78
CA HIS A 503 1.66 -18.91 18.93
C HIS A 503 1.07 -19.46 17.63
N GLY A 504 0.55 -18.56 16.79
CA GLY A 504 -0.18 -18.93 15.58
C GLY A 504 -1.69 -18.79 15.77
N PRO A 505 -2.45 -18.37 14.74
CA PRO A 505 -3.90 -18.24 14.82
C PRO A 505 -4.68 -19.54 15.02
N ALA A 506 -4.06 -20.71 14.84
CA ALA A 506 -4.69 -22.02 15.07
C ALA A 506 -4.76 -22.40 16.55
N GLU A 507 -3.94 -21.78 17.41
CA GLU A 507 -3.86 -22.11 18.83
C GLU A 507 -5.05 -21.57 19.62
N ARG A 508 -5.44 -20.32 19.36
CA ARG A 508 -6.50 -19.61 20.10
C ARG A 508 -7.16 -18.60 19.17
N ASP A 509 -8.49 -18.65 19.06
CA ASP A 509 -9.20 -17.63 18.29
C ASP A 509 -9.07 -16.26 18.96
N ARG A 510 -9.07 -15.18 18.17
CA ARG A 510 -8.96 -13.80 18.67
C ARG A 510 -9.99 -13.48 19.74
N GLN A 511 -11.17 -14.08 19.63
CA GLN A 511 -12.29 -13.80 20.52
C GLN A 511 -12.01 -14.27 21.95
N GLU A 512 -11.28 -15.37 22.08
CA GLU A 512 -11.01 -16.01 23.36
C GLU A 512 -10.04 -15.21 24.24
N TYR A 513 -9.40 -14.16 23.72
CA TYR A 513 -8.52 -13.28 24.49
C TYR A 513 -9.28 -12.26 25.34
N TYR A 514 -10.56 -11.98 25.07
CA TYR A 514 -11.28 -10.84 25.66
C TYR A 514 -12.63 -11.28 26.25
N HIS A 515 -13.11 -10.57 27.28
CA HIS A 515 -14.39 -10.83 27.95
C HIS A 515 -15.59 -10.88 26.99
N ASP A 516 -15.70 -9.88 26.11
CA ASP A 516 -16.86 -9.74 25.21
C ASP A 516 -16.68 -10.43 23.85
N GLY A 517 -15.65 -11.27 23.71
CA GLY A 517 -15.38 -11.98 22.46
C GLY A 517 -14.86 -11.11 21.31
N VAL A 518 -14.94 -9.78 21.31
CA VAL A 518 -14.16 -8.93 20.39
C VAL A 518 -14.03 -7.54 20.99
N ARG A 519 -12.90 -7.20 21.59
CA ARG A 519 -12.71 -5.82 22.07
C ARG A 519 -12.28 -4.89 20.94
N ARG A 520 -13.26 -4.25 20.29
CA ARG A 520 -13.06 -3.04 19.46
C ARG A 520 -13.20 -1.82 20.37
N GLY A 521 -12.07 -1.31 20.86
CA GLY A 521 -12.04 -0.25 21.87
C GLY A 521 -11.61 -0.84 23.20
N GLY A 522 -10.34 -0.67 23.51
CA GLY A 522 -9.65 -1.19 24.69
C GLY A 522 -10.15 -0.57 25.99
N ALA A 523 -9.26 -0.33 26.95
CA ALA A 523 -9.55 0.35 28.21
C ALA A 523 -10.41 1.60 27.98
N PRO A 524 -11.34 1.93 28.91
CA PRO A 524 -12.23 3.07 28.73
C PRO A 524 -11.42 4.38 28.64
N ASP A 525 -11.83 5.27 27.73
CA ASP A 525 -11.19 6.59 27.60
C ASP A 525 -11.21 7.32 28.96
N HIS A 526 -10.10 7.94 29.38
CA HIS A 526 -9.95 8.62 30.67
C HIS A 526 -10.29 7.75 31.91
N PHE A 527 -9.82 6.50 31.94
CA PHE A 527 -10.13 5.53 32.99
C PHE A 527 -9.68 5.91 34.41
N ALA A 528 -8.73 6.83 34.60
CA ALA A 528 -8.38 7.36 35.93
C ALA A 528 -9.58 8.00 36.63
N GLY A 529 -10.57 8.49 35.87
CA GLY A 529 -11.79 9.07 36.40
C GLY A 529 -12.94 8.09 36.63
N GLN A 530 -12.76 6.78 36.34
CA GLN A 530 -13.88 5.84 36.20
C GLN A 530 -13.78 4.56 37.06
N ASP A 531 -12.84 4.48 38.01
CA ASP A 531 -12.62 3.30 38.87
C ASP A 531 -12.58 1.98 38.06
N LEU A 532 -11.43 1.77 37.40
CA LEU A 532 -11.26 0.69 36.43
C LEU A 532 -11.58 -0.73 36.99
N PRO A 533 -11.19 -1.09 38.23
CA PRO A 533 -11.61 -2.34 38.90
C PRO A 533 -13.12 -2.59 38.90
N ALA A 534 -13.94 -1.55 39.08
CA ALA A 534 -15.40 -1.68 39.13
C ALA A 534 -16.05 -1.80 37.75
N LEU A 535 -15.32 -1.45 36.68
CA LEU A 535 -15.82 -1.55 35.30
C LEU A 535 -15.59 -2.93 34.69
N TYR A 536 -14.59 -3.67 35.15
CA TYR A 536 -14.34 -5.00 34.62
C TYR A 536 -15.27 -6.04 35.25
N PRO A 537 -15.88 -6.91 34.43
CA PRO A 537 -16.82 -7.92 34.94
C PRO A 537 -16.12 -9.04 35.73
N THR A 538 -14.84 -9.26 35.45
CA THR A 538 -13.96 -10.22 36.13
C THR A 538 -12.51 -9.73 36.05
N ASP A 539 -11.62 -10.39 36.79
CA ASP A 539 -10.20 -10.07 36.80
C ASP A 539 -9.61 -10.00 35.39
N THR A 540 -8.74 -9.02 35.18
CA THR A 540 -8.31 -8.62 33.84
C THR A 540 -6.81 -8.31 33.78
N TYR A 541 -6.14 -8.82 32.75
CA TYR A 541 -4.80 -8.38 32.38
C TYR A 541 -4.86 -7.13 31.52
N LEU A 542 -4.50 -5.96 32.06
CA LEU A 542 -4.36 -4.73 31.28
C LEU A 542 -2.92 -4.60 30.76
N LEU A 543 -2.77 -4.63 29.43
CA LEU A 543 -1.47 -4.59 28.76
C LEU A 543 -1.21 -3.22 28.14
N ILE A 544 0.00 -2.69 28.32
CA ILE A 544 0.42 -1.37 27.86
C ILE A 544 1.81 -1.46 27.25
N SER A 545 1.92 -0.99 26.01
CA SER A 545 3.18 -0.83 25.29
C SER A 545 3.66 0.63 25.31
N ALA A 546 4.95 0.85 25.08
CA ALA A 546 5.50 2.18 24.84
C ALA A 546 4.90 2.81 23.57
N ALA A 547 4.48 1.99 22.60
CA ALA A 547 3.74 2.45 21.43
C ALA A 547 2.43 3.13 21.82
N ASP A 548 1.68 2.52 22.76
CA ASP A 548 0.42 3.06 23.26
C ASP A 548 0.61 4.40 23.97
N GLU A 549 1.56 4.46 24.90
CA GLU A 549 1.85 5.68 25.66
C GLU A 549 2.30 6.83 24.75
N ARG A 550 3.28 6.59 23.88
CA ARG A 550 3.81 7.63 22.98
C ARG A 550 2.77 8.06 21.95
N ARG A 551 1.95 7.14 21.44
CA ARG A 551 0.85 7.48 20.52
C ARG A 551 -0.18 8.36 21.22
N GLU A 552 -0.62 8.00 22.41
CA GLU A 552 -1.66 8.78 23.09
C GLU A 552 -1.15 10.13 23.58
N GLN A 553 0.05 10.18 24.15
CA GLN A 553 0.61 11.40 24.73
C GLN A 553 1.22 12.33 23.67
N GLU A 554 2.07 11.82 22.77
CA GLU A 554 2.81 12.66 21.81
C GLU A 554 1.99 12.95 20.55
N LEU A 555 1.32 11.92 19.99
CA LEU A 555 0.60 12.07 18.73
C LEU A 555 -0.83 12.59 18.93
N TYR A 556 -1.55 12.06 19.91
CA TYR A 556 -2.95 12.44 20.19
C TYR A 556 -3.11 13.40 21.38
N GLN A 557 -2.03 13.86 21.99
CA GLN A 557 -2.04 14.90 23.03
C GLN A 557 -2.97 14.61 24.21
N GLY A 558 -3.07 13.33 24.60
CA GLY A 558 -3.92 12.89 25.70
C GLY A 558 -5.41 12.87 25.37
N PHE A 559 -5.80 12.87 24.09
CA PHE A 559 -7.20 12.95 23.66
C PHE A 559 -8.08 11.84 24.27
N ARG A 560 -7.58 10.62 24.42
CA ARG A 560 -8.30 9.51 25.07
C ARG A 560 -7.64 9.02 26.34
N PHE A 561 -6.30 8.96 26.36
CA PHE A 561 -5.54 8.47 27.49
C PHE A 561 -4.45 9.47 27.84
N THR A 562 -4.49 9.95 29.08
CA THR A 562 -3.68 11.03 29.63
C THR A 562 -2.57 10.48 30.53
N ASP A 563 -1.63 11.34 30.93
CA ASP A 563 -0.61 10.99 31.92
C ASP A 563 -1.22 10.61 33.27
N ASP A 564 -2.40 11.14 33.61
CA ASP A 564 -3.13 10.77 34.83
C ASP A 564 -3.63 9.32 34.76
N ASP A 565 -4.07 8.87 33.58
CA ASP A 565 -4.48 7.48 33.33
C ASP A 565 -3.32 6.50 33.58
N PHE A 566 -2.15 6.77 33.00
CA PHE A 566 -0.99 5.90 33.21
C PHE A 566 -0.45 5.95 34.65
N ARG A 567 -0.55 7.10 35.34
CA ARG A 567 -0.17 7.22 36.76
C ARG A 567 -1.15 6.52 37.68
N TYR A 568 -2.46 6.54 37.37
CA TYR A 568 -3.50 5.90 38.16
C TYR A 568 -3.22 4.39 38.36
N LEU A 569 -2.73 3.71 37.32
CA LEU A 569 -2.36 2.28 37.37
C LEU A 569 -1.24 1.95 38.36
N GLU A 570 -0.44 2.95 38.78
CA GLU A 570 0.64 2.74 39.74
C GLU A 570 0.21 3.00 41.20
N HIS A 571 -0.95 3.62 41.41
CA HIS A 571 -1.40 4.09 42.72
C HIS A 571 -2.66 3.37 43.24
N ASP A 572 -3.48 2.81 42.35
CA ASP A 572 -4.70 2.10 42.75
C ASP A 572 -4.35 0.78 43.48
N PRO A 573 -4.91 0.52 44.68
CA PRO A 573 -4.59 -0.67 45.46
C PRO A 573 -5.09 -1.98 44.84
N ASN A 574 -6.05 -1.94 43.92
CA ASN A 574 -6.62 -3.12 43.23
C ASN A 574 -5.97 -3.36 41.86
N ILE A 575 -4.95 -2.57 41.51
CA ILE A 575 -4.19 -2.70 40.27
C ILE A 575 -2.76 -3.06 40.62
N HIS A 576 -2.31 -4.23 40.16
CA HIS A 576 -1.00 -4.76 40.47
C HIS A 576 -0.15 -4.86 39.22
N ARG A 577 0.99 -4.17 39.19
CA ARG A 577 1.97 -4.36 38.11
C ARG A 577 2.65 -5.72 38.28
N ILE A 578 2.36 -6.65 37.37
CA ILE A 578 2.85 -8.03 37.41
C ILE A 578 4.06 -8.26 36.51
N HIS A 579 4.27 -7.42 35.49
CA HIS A 579 5.42 -7.52 34.59
C HIS A 579 5.83 -6.15 34.05
N SER A 580 7.14 -5.99 33.82
CA SER A 580 7.70 -4.82 33.13
C SER A 580 9.02 -5.20 32.44
N SER A 581 9.13 -4.87 31.16
CA SER A 581 10.31 -5.16 30.32
C SER A 581 10.83 -3.90 29.60
N GLY A 582 10.76 -2.74 30.25
CA GLY A 582 11.19 -1.46 29.70
C GLY A 582 10.10 -0.81 28.86
N GLU A 583 9.85 -1.31 27.64
CA GLU A 583 8.85 -0.76 26.73
C GLU A 583 7.48 -1.45 26.81
N PHE A 584 7.32 -2.41 27.71
CA PHE A 584 6.06 -3.10 27.91
C PHE A 584 5.76 -3.26 29.41
N ARG A 585 4.50 -3.10 29.78
CA ARG A 585 3.98 -3.20 31.14
C ARG A 585 2.68 -4.02 31.12
N ALA A 586 2.56 -4.92 32.09
CA ALA A 586 1.33 -5.67 32.31
C ALA A 586 0.84 -5.46 33.75
N TYR A 587 -0.45 -5.20 33.87
CA TYR A 587 -1.14 -5.01 35.12
C TYR A 587 -2.21 -6.08 35.28
N TYR A 588 -2.34 -6.60 36.49
CA TYR A 588 -3.48 -7.39 36.94
C TYR A 588 -4.46 -6.45 37.62
N VAL A 589 -5.70 -6.41 37.15
CA VAL A 589 -6.77 -5.63 37.76
C VAL A 589 -7.71 -6.59 38.47
N ASP A 590 -7.76 -6.48 39.79
CA ASP A 590 -8.65 -7.25 40.67
C ASP A 590 -10.06 -6.64 40.56
N SER A 591 -11.03 -7.41 40.08
CA SER A 591 -12.41 -6.94 39.88
C SER A 591 -13.19 -6.95 41.20
N GLN A 592 -14.04 -5.94 41.41
CA GLN A 592 -14.80 -5.78 42.67
C GLN A 592 -16.13 -6.54 42.70
#